data_AF-A0A399F1L3-F1
#
_entry.id   AF-A0A399F1L3-F1
#
_cell.length_a   1.000
_cell.length_b   1.000
_cell.length_c   1.000
_cell.angle_alpha   90.00
_cell.angle_beta   90.00
_cell.angle_gamma   90.00
#
_symmetry.space_group_name_H-M   'P 1'
#
loop_
_entity.id
_entity.type
_entity.pdbx_description
1 polymer ?
#
loop_
_entity_poly.entity_id
_entity_poly.type
_entity_poly.pdbx_seq_one_letter_code
_entity_poly.pdbx_strand_id
1 'polypeptide(L)'
;MLRIRPVQPGDYPVLADIAYATGFFGGSAEVYFPARALFSELWVGPYLGPAGACGLVAEAEGKVLGYILGSMDPWRYRLYYLQRLPRWLAWAALGRYPGLGGSLRYLLRAVRYPSRAAP
;
A
#
# COMPACT_ATOMS: atom_id res chain seq x y z
N MET A 1 -11.41 25.01 -2.16
CA MET A 1 -11.03 24.80 -3.58
C MET A 1 -10.34 23.46 -3.72
N LEU A 2 -10.72 22.65 -4.71
CA LEU A 2 -10.06 21.39 -5.02
C LEU A 2 -8.78 21.66 -5.83
N ARG A 3 -7.67 21.05 -5.44
CA ARG A 3 -6.37 21.14 -6.11
C ARG A 3 -5.79 19.75 -6.33
N ILE A 4 -5.26 19.51 -7.52
CA ILE A 4 -4.45 18.33 -7.81
C ILE A 4 -2.97 18.74 -7.70
N ARG A 5 -2.17 17.97 -6.97
CA ARG A 5 -0.73 18.22 -6.83
C ARG A 5 0.07 16.91 -6.80
N PRO A 6 1.39 16.96 -7.09
CA PRO A 6 2.27 15.82 -6.87
C PRO A 6 2.22 15.33 -5.42
N VAL A 7 2.32 14.01 -5.28
CA VAL A 7 2.47 13.37 -3.97
C VAL A 7 3.83 13.72 -3.36
N GLN A 8 3.85 13.86 -2.03
CA GLN A 8 5.05 14.11 -1.24
C GLN A 8 5.27 12.96 -0.25
N PRO A 9 6.50 12.72 0.22
CA PRO A 9 6.78 11.69 1.24
C PRO A 9 5.92 11.84 2.51
N GLY A 10 5.60 13.08 2.90
CA GLY A 10 4.73 13.38 4.04
C GLY A 10 3.27 12.96 3.87
N ASP A 11 2.81 12.69 2.64
CA ASP A 11 1.45 12.21 2.38
C ASP A 11 1.29 10.71 2.75
N TYR A 12 2.38 9.97 3.01
CA TYR A 12 2.33 8.52 3.26
C TYR A 12 1.25 8.10 4.28
N PRO A 13 1.13 8.74 5.46
CA PRO A 13 0.14 8.32 6.46
C PRO A 13 -1.30 8.45 5.94
N VAL A 14 -1.65 9.57 5.29
CA VAL A 14 -3.00 9.77 4.78
C VAL A 14 -3.29 8.88 3.58
N LEU A 15 -2.30 8.60 2.72
CA LEU A 15 -2.48 7.65 1.62
C LEU A 15 -2.67 6.23 2.13
N ALA A 16 -1.89 5.81 3.13
CA ALA A 16 -2.05 4.53 3.80
C ALA A 16 -3.47 4.36 4.38
N ASP A 17 -4.00 5.43 4.98
CA ASP A 17 -5.33 5.42 5.57
C ASP A 17 -6.44 5.32 4.51
N ILE A 18 -6.35 6.11 3.45
CA ILE A 18 -7.30 6.07 2.32
C ILE A 18 -7.24 4.70 1.63
N ALA A 19 -6.03 4.19 1.35
CA ALA A 19 -5.82 2.90 0.72
C ALA A 19 -6.47 1.76 1.51
N TYR A 20 -6.27 1.75 2.82
CA TYR A 20 -6.86 0.72 3.68
C TYR A 20 -8.38 0.88 3.79
N ALA A 21 -8.89 2.11 3.90
CA ALA A 21 -10.32 2.37 4.00
C ALA A 21 -11.10 2.03 2.72
N THR A 22 -10.42 1.91 1.57
CA THR A 22 -11.04 1.69 0.25
C THR A 22 -10.59 0.40 -0.44
N GLY A 23 -9.71 -0.39 0.18
CA GLY A 23 -9.06 -1.55 -0.40
C GLY A 23 -9.95 -2.79 -0.66
N PHE A 24 -11.24 -2.74 -0.33
CA PHE A 24 -12.21 -3.81 -0.59
C PHE A 24 -13.42 -3.27 -1.37
N PHE A 25 -13.31 -3.18 -2.70
CA PHE A 25 -14.37 -2.66 -3.57
C PHE A 25 -14.91 -1.28 -3.13
N GLY A 26 -14.02 -0.40 -2.65
CA GLY A 26 -14.36 0.91 -2.10
C GLY A 26 -14.65 0.92 -0.59
N GLY A 27 -14.78 -0.25 0.04
CA GLY A 27 -14.82 -0.43 1.49
C GLY A 27 -13.46 -0.80 2.10
N SER A 28 -13.43 -1.01 3.42
CA SER A 28 -12.18 -1.26 4.17
C SER A 28 -11.57 -2.62 3.85
N ALA A 29 -10.25 -2.66 3.69
CA ALA A 29 -9.45 -3.88 3.54
C ALA A 29 -9.45 -4.78 4.79
N GLU A 30 -9.89 -4.27 5.94
CA GLU A 30 -9.92 -4.99 7.22
C GLU A 30 -10.60 -6.37 7.12
N VAL A 31 -11.61 -6.49 6.26
CA VAL A 31 -12.37 -7.74 6.07
C VAL A 31 -11.52 -8.90 5.55
N TYR A 32 -10.42 -8.63 4.85
CA TYR A 32 -9.55 -9.65 4.27
C TYR A 32 -8.06 -9.49 4.62
N PHE A 33 -7.64 -8.30 5.07
CA PHE A 33 -6.27 -7.97 5.41
C PHE A 33 -6.22 -7.11 6.69
N PRO A 34 -6.46 -7.67 7.88
CA PRO A 34 -6.48 -6.91 9.13
C PRO A 34 -5.11 -6.32 9.54
N ALA A 35 -4.00 -6.74 8.92
CA ALA A 35 -2.68 -6.19 9.18
C ALA A 35 -2.45 -4.84 8.49
N ARG A 36 -3.12 -3.79 8.97
CA ARG A 36 -3.11 -2.43 8.39
C ARG A 36 -1.71 -1.88 8.09
N ALA A 37 -0.78 -1.99 9.03
CA ALA A 37 0.59 -1.50 8.83
C ALA A 37 1.26 -2.24 7.65
N LEU A 38 1.18 -3.57 7.61
CA LEU A 38 1.72 -4.35 6.50
C LEU A 38 1.00 -4.04 5.17
N PHE A 39 -0.32 -3.83 5.19
CA PHE A 39 -1.09 -3.46 4.01
C PHE A 39 -0.52 -2.19 3.35
N SER A 40 -0.34 -1.13 4.14
CA SER A 40 0.20 0.13 3.65
C SER A 40 1.60 -0.01 3.05
N GLU A 41 2.45 -0.82 3.68
CA GLU A 41 3.81 -1.07 3.20
C GLU A 41 3.83 -1.85 1.88
N LEU A 42 2.86 -2.74 1.66
CA LEU A 42 2.75 -3.55 0.44
C LEU A 42 2.09 -2.80 -0.71
N TRP A 43 1.07 -1.98 -0.44
CA TRP A 43 0.20 -1.42 -1.48
C TRP A 43 0.37 0.09 -1.71
N VAL A 44 0.97 0.82 -0.78
CA VAL A 44 1.25 2.27 -0.93
C VAL A 44 2.75 2.52 -0.99
N GLY A 45 3.51 1.88 -0.11
CA GLY A 45 4.96 2.03 0.02
C GLY A 45 5.78 1.97 -1.28
N PRO A 46 5.51 1.04 -2.22
CA PRO A 46 6.28 0.94 -3.47
C PRO A 46 6.22 2.22 -4.31
N TYR A 47 5.08 2.90 -4.31
CA TYR A 47 4.83 4.06 -5.16
C TYR A 47 5.36 5.38 -4.60
N LEU A 48 5.67 5.41 -3.30
CA LEU A 48 6.32 6.57 -2.66
C LEU A 48 7.84 6.41 -2.57
N GLY A 49 8.36 5.24 -2.97
CA GLY A 49 9.78 4.95 -3.08
C GLY A 49 10.33 5.10 -4.51
N PRO A 50 11.53 4.58 -4.77
CA PRO A 50 12.20 4.66 -6.09
C PRO A 50 11.46 3.99 -7.26
N ALA A 51 10.49 3.13 -6.95
CA ALA A 51 9.63 2.48 -7.95
C ALA A 51 8.45 3.37 -8.35
N GLY A 52 8.11 4.39 -7.56
CA GLY A 52 7.14 5.42 -7.90
C GLY A 52 7.59 6.24 -9.10
N ALA A 53 6.63 6.61 -9.93
CA ALA A 53 6.91 7.37 -11.15
C ALA A 53 5.98 8.56 -11.33
N CYS A 54 4.70 8.39 -11.02
CA CYS A 54 3.67 9.41 -11.19
C CYS A 54 2.62 9.25 -10.09
N GLY A 55 2.74 10.05 -9.03
CA GLY A 55 1.78 10.10 -7.93
C GLY A 55 1.15 11.48 -7.83
N LEU A 56 -0.18 11.53 -7.79
CA LEU A 56 -0.95 12.75 -7.59
C LEU A 56 -1.92 12.57 -6.44
N VAL A 57 -2.17 13.64 -5.70
CA VAL A 57 -3.22 13.71 -4.68
C VAL A 57 -4.23 14.78 -5.05
N ALA A 58 -5.48 14.52 -4.71
CA ALA A 58 -6.56 15.51 -4.73
C ALA A 58 -6.69 16.08 -3.32
N GLU A 59 -6.52 17.39 -3.17
CA GLU A 59 -6.56 18.10 -1.90
C GLU A 59 -7.64 19.17 -1.92
N ALA A 60 -8.40 19.29 -0.83
CA ALA A 60 -9.27 20.42 -0.57
C ALA A 60 -9.15 20.83 0.90
N GLU A 61 -9.05 22.14 1.16
CA GLU A 61 -9.02 22.69 2.53
C GLU A 61 -7.90 22.09 3.40
N GLY A 62 -6.73 21.84 2.80
CA GLY A 62 -5.58 21.25 3.50
C GLY A 62 -5.68 19.75 3.73
N LYS A 63 -6.74 19.07 3.25
CA LYS A 63 -6.97 17.64 3.43
C LYS A 63 -6.84 16.90 2.10
N VAL A 64 -6.03 15.84 2.10
CA VAL A 64 -5.98 14.89 0.99
C VAL A 64 -7.25 14.05 1.00
N LEU A 65 -7.99 14.05 -0.10
CA LEU A 65 -9.26 13.35 -0.27
C LEU A 65 -9.14 12.06 -1.09
N GLY A 66 -8.08 11.95 -1.87
CA GLY A 66 -7.86 10.81 -2.75
C GLY A 66 -6.53 10.92 -3.48
N TYR A 67 -6.13 9.85 -4.14
CA TYR A 67 -4.85 9.77 -4.82
C TYR A 67 -4.92 8.88 -6.06
N ILE A 68 -3.94 9.06 -6.93
CA ILE A 68 -3.58 8.11 -7.99
C ILE A 68 -2.07 7.89 -7.93
N LEU A 69 -1.64 6.64 -7.93
CA LEU A 69 -0.24 6.24 -7.85
C LEU A 69 0.09 5.31 -9.00
N GLY A 70 1.29 5.47 -9.56
CA GLY A 70 1.77 4.66 -10.66
C GLY A 70 3.27 4.38 -10.58
N SER A 71 3.66 3.25 -11.16
CA SER A 71 5.05 2.87 -11.41
C SER A 71 5.24 2.68 -12.91
N MET A 72 6.32 3.25 -13.46
CA MET A 72 6.69 3.07 -14.86
C MET A 72 7.70 1.93 -15.06
N ASP A 73 8.27 1.39 -13.98
CA ASP A 73 9.36 0.42 -14.03
C ASP A 73 9.04 -0.81 -13.17
N PRO A 74 8.56 -1.91 -13.80
CA PRO A 74 8.28 -3.17 -13.12
C PRO A 74 9.50 -3.77 -12.41
N TRP A 75 10.72 -3.51 -12.88
CA TRP A 75 11.95 -4.00 -12.24
C TRP A 75 12.22 -3.29 -10.93
N ARG A 76 12.11 -1.95 -10.91
CA ARG A 76 12.22 -1.18 -9.65
C ARG A 76 11.12 -1.56 -8.67
N TYR A 77 9.92 -1.81 -9.17
CA TYR A 77 8.80 -2.30 -8.36
C TYR A 77 9.15 -3.65 -7.71
N ARG A 78 9.65 -4.62 -8.48
CA ARG A 78 10.07 -5.92 -7.93
C ARG A 78 11.25 -5.81 -6.96
N LEU A 79 12.24 -4.97 -7.29
CA LEU A 79 13.38 -4.69 -6.44
C LEU A 79 12.94 -4.07 -5.10
N TYR A 80 11.88 -3.26 -5.11
CA TYR A 80 11.31 -2.71 -3.89
C TYR A 80 10.97 -3.83 -2.90
N TYR A 81 10.16 -4.81 -3.31
CA TYR A 81 9.77 -5.92 -2.44
C TYR A 81 10.97 -6.75 -1.97
N LEU A 82 11.91 -7.07 -2.87
CA LEU A 82 13.10 -7.84 -2.50
C LEU A 82 13.93 -7.15 -1.41
N GLN A 83 14.08 -5.83 -1.49
CA GLN A 83 14.81 -5.04 -0.50
C GLN A 83 14.08 -4.92 0.84
N ARG A 84 12.74 -4.88 0.84
CA ARG A 84 11.95 -4.72 2.08
C ARG A 84 11.61 -6.05 2.74
N LEU A 85 11.61 -7.15 2.00
CA LEU A 85 11.22 -8.47 2.49
C LEU A 85 11.93 -8.89 3.80
N PRO A 86 13.26 -8.74 3.95
CA PRO A 86 13.93 -9.11 5.21
C PRO A 86 13.39 -8.31 6.41
N ARG A 87 13.11 -7.01 6.22
CA ARG A 87 12.55 -6.16 7.28
C ARG A 87 11.14 -6.60 7.64
N TRP A 88 10.29 -6.88 6.65
CA TRP A 88 8.93 -7.36 6.91
C TRP A 88 8.91 -8.68 7.66
N LEU A 89 9.79 -9.62 7.30
CA LEU A 89 9.92 -10.89 8.01
C LEU A 89 10.40 -10.69 9.45
N ALA A 90 11.40 -9.84 9.68
CA ALA A 90 11.87 -9.50 11.02
C ALA A 90 10.75 -8.85 11.86
N TRP A 91 10.01 -7.90 11.29
CA TRP A 91 8.91 -7.22 11.98
C TRP A 91 7.73 -8.14 12.26
N ALA A 92 7.42 -9.06 11.34
CA ALA A 92 6.45 -10.12 11.55
C ALA A 92 6.86 -11.04 12.71
N ALA A 93 8.12 -11.48 12.76
CA ALA A 93 8.65 -12.30 13.85
C ALA A 93 8.62 -11.57 15.20
N LEU A 94 8.80 -10.24 15.20
CA LEU A 94 8.69 -9.38 16.38
C LEU A 94 7.24 -8.99 16.73
N GLY A 95 6.22 -9.51 16.03
CA GLY A 95 4.81 -9.21 16.32
C GLY A 95 4.38 -7.77 16.01
N ARG A 96 5.13 -7.04 15.16
CA ARG A 96 4.85 -5.63 14.83
C ARG A 96 3.71 -5.43 13.83
N TYR A 97 3.10 -6.52 13.37
CA TYR A 97 1.91 -6.51 12.51
C TYR A 97 0.72 -7.16 13.23
N PRO A 98 -0.03 -6.40 14.03
CA PRO A 98 -1.32 -6.86 14.57
C PRO A 98 -2.22 -7.33 13.43
N GLY A 99 -2.93 -8.44 13.61
CA GLY A 99 -3.79 -9.00 12.55
C GLY A 99 -3.04 -9.74 11.43
N LEU A 100 -1.73 -9.99 11.56
CA LEU A 100 -0.97 -10.74 10.54
C LEU A 100 -1.60 -12.10 10.25
N GLY A 101 -2.00 -12.84 11.28
CA GLY A 101 -2.63 -14.17 11.14
C GLY A 101 -3.88 -14.17 10.26
N GLY A 102 -4.74 -13.15 10.39
CA GLY A 102 -5.92 -12.98 9.54
C GLY A 102 -5.58 -12.62 8.09
N SER A 103 -4.42 -11.99 7.88
CA SER A 103 -3.93 -11.58 6.55
C SER A 103 -3.16 -12.68 5.82
N LEU A 104 -2.68 -13.72 6.52
CA LEU A 104 -1.89 -14.81 5.93
C LEU A 104 -2.64 -15.54 4.81
N ARG A 105 -3.96 -15.76 4.96
CA ARG A 105 -4.78 -16.42 3.94
C ARG A 105 -4.73 -15.67 2.61
N TYR A 106 -4.84 -14.34 2.67
CA TYR A 106 -4.72 -13.49 1.49
C TYR A 106 -3.31 -13.52 0.91
N LEU A 107 -2.26 -13.40 1.74
CA LEU A 107 -0.87 -13.44 1.27
C LEU A 107 -0.53 -14.77 0.58
N LEU A 108 -0.94 -15.89 1.17
CA LEU A 108 -0.75 -17.22 0.57
C LEU A 108 -1.49 -17.35 -0.77
N ARG A 109 -2.71 -16.80 -0.86
CA ARG A 109 -3.48 -16.76 -2.10
C ARG A 109 -2.78 -15.90 -3.16
N ALA A 110 -2.29 -14.71 -2.80
CA ALA A 110 -1.62 -13.79 -3.72
C ALA A 110 -0.32 -14.39 -4.29
N VAL A 111 0.45 -15.12 -3.48
CA VAL A 111 1.65 -15.85 -3.95
C VAL A 111 1.29 -16.99 -4.88
N ARG A 112 0.21 -17.73 -4.58
CA ARG A 112 -0.23 -18.88 -5.38
C ARG A 112 -0.88 -18.48 -6.71
N TYR A 113 -1.53 -17.32 -6.76
CA TYR A 113 -2.26 -16.82 -7.92
C TYR A 113 -1.81 -15.40 -8.33
N PRO A 114 -0.59 -15.24 -8.89
CA PRO A 114 0.00 -13.95 -9.22
C PRO A 114 -0.61 -13.26 -10.47
N SER A 115 -1.92 -13.32 -10.66
CA SER A 115 -2.62 -12.81 -11.85
C SER A 115 -3.06 -11.34 -11.75
N ARG A 116 -3.38 -10.71 -12.91
CA ARG A 116 -3.47 -9.25 -13.16
C ARG A 116 -4.51 -8.43 -12.37
N ALA A 117 -5.34 -9.03 -11.53
CA ALA A 117 -6.24 -8.30 -10.65
C ALA A 117 -6.71 -9.27 -9.56
N ALA A 118 -6.03 -9.30 -8.42
CA ALA A 118 -6.53 -10.04 -7.27
C ALA A 118 -7.31 -9.07 -6.37
N PRO A 119 -8.65 -9.22 -6.24
CA PRO A 119 -9.38 -8.69 -5.09
C PRO A 119 -8.96 -9.43 -3.81
#